data_AF-A0A8K0VKR6-F1
#
_entry.id   AF-A0A8K0VKR6-F1
#
_cell.length_a   1.000
_cell.length_b   1.000
_cell.length_c   1.000
_cell.angle_alpha   90.00
_cell.angle_beta   90.00
_cell.angle_gamma   90.00
#
_symmetry.space_group_name_H-M   'P 1'
#
loop_
_entity.id
_entity.type
_entity.pdbx_description
1 polymer ?
#
loop_
_entity_poly.entity_id
_entity_poly.type
_entity_poly.pdbx_seq_one_letter_code
_entity_poly.pdbx_strand_id
1 'polypeptide(L)'
;MDGLSVAANVIAVVELSGNVIRHCVQYAQDVRHAKDDKARLSQEATHLHLALKNADDLLNGPQSARLKGSRALFVATGNSEAQLRLLDELLASGQTTKSGRKASLDAMKWPFQSKEVETLIHGLRRCTEAISLALQVDQTAIILDIDQRTALDRLPVAEGASYDSHAEEHNQTCLQNTRVDLL
;
A
#
# COMPACT_ATOMS: atom_id res chain seq x y z
N MET A 1 -14.46 -8.09 1.45
CA MET A 1 -13.69 -6.88 1.79
C MET A 1 -13.74 -6.02 0.56
N ASP A 2 -14.37 -4.86 0.66
CA ASP A 2 -14.58 -3.95 -0.45
C ASP A 2 -13.33 -3.11 -0.68
N GLY A 3 -13.04 -2.89 -1.96
CA GLY A 3 -11.78 -2.29 -2.37
C GLY A 3 -11.56 -0.83 -1.93
N LEU A 4 -12.65 -0.14 -1.59
CA LEU A 4 -12.64 1.22 -1.04
C LEU A 4 -12.03 1.25 0.36
N SER A 5 -12.25 0.19 1.16
CA SER A 5 -11.66 0.07 2.50
C SER A 5 -10.14 0.01 2.47
N VAL A 6 -9.55 -0.66 1.47
CA VAL A 6 -8.08 -0.74 1.30
C VAL A 6 -7.49 0.62 0.95
N ALA A 7 -8.07 1.33 -0.03
CA ALA A 7 -7.58 2.64 -0.46
C ALA A 7 -7.68 3.69 0.65
N ALA A 8 -8.82 3.76 1.35
CA ALA A 8 -8.99 4.67 2.48
C ALA A 8 -8.00 4.38 3.61
N ASN A 9 -7.74 3.10 3.89
CA ASN A 9 -6.73 2.71 4.88
C ASN A 9 -5.33 3.18 4.45
N VAL A 10 -4.91 2.91 3.21
CA VAL A 10 -3.57 3.33 2.72
C VAL A 10 -3.37 4.84 2.86
N ILE A 11 -4.36 5.66 2.45
CA ILE A 11 -4.28 7.13 2.59
C ILE A 11 -4.06 7.53 4.06
N ALA A 12 -4.82 6.96 4.99
CA ALA A 12 -4.68 7.25 6.41
C ALA A 12 -3.27 6.90 6.93
N VAL A 13 -2.71 5.77 6.48
CA VAL A 13 -1.35 5.35 6.88
C VAL A 13 -0.26 6.21 6.22
N VAL A 14 -0.47 6.70 4.99
CA VAL A 14 0.42 7.69 4.34
C VAL A 14 0.49 8.97 5.18
N GLU A 15 -0.66 9.49 5.64
CA GLU A 15 -0.70 10.68 6.48
C GLU A 15 0.01 10.45 7.83
N LEU A 16 -0.28 9.32 8.47
CA LEU A 16 0.32 8.95 9.75
C LEU A 16 1.85 8.78 9.67
N SER A 17 2.36 8.11 8.63
CA SER A 17 3.81 8.01 8.40
C SER A 17 4.47 9.37 8.18
N GLY A 18 3.77 10.29 7.49
CA GLY A 18 4.20 11.68 7.36
C GLY A 18 4.30 12.41 8.72
N ASN A 19 3.35 12.22 9.62
CA ASN A 19 3.39 12.76 10.99
C ASN A 19 4.59 12.24 11.77
N VAL A 20 4.81 10.93 11.77
CA VAL A 20 5.95 10.29 12.45
C VAL A 20 7.28 10.85 11.94
N ILE A 21 7.45 10.98 10.62
CA ILE A 21 8.67 11.56 10.04
C ILE A 21 8.88 12.98 10.53
N ARG A 22 7.83 13.82 10.55
CA ARG A 22 7.90 15.19 11.06
C ARG A 22 8.33 15.22 12.52
N HIS A 23 7.73 14.39 13.37
CA HIS A 23 8.10 14.27 14.78
C HIS A 23 9.57 13.85 14.94
N CYS A 24 10.05 12.85 14.20
CA CYS A 24 11.46 12.44 14.23
C CYS A 24 12.41 13.58 13.83
N VAL A 25 12.08 14.35 12.79
CA VAL A 25 12.89 15.51 12.35
C VAL A 25 12.91 16.59 13.43
N GLN A 26 11.79 16.87 14.08
CA GLN A 26 11.71 17.85 15.17
C GLN A 26 12.60 17.42 16.36
N TYR A 27 12.54 16.14 16.76
CA TYR A 27 13.45 15.59 17.78
C TYR A 27 14.93 15.66 17.39
N ALA A 28 15.25 15.57 16.09
CA ALA A 28 16.62 15.70 15.62
C ALA A 28 17.15 17.13 15.73
N GLN A 29 16.27 18.14 15.67
CA GLN A 29 16.60 19.55 15.86
C GLN A 29 16.72 19.91 17.35
N ASP A 30 15.76 19.46 18.16
CA ASP A 30 15.61 19.93 19.55
C ASP A 30 16.43 19.12 20.56
N VAL A 31 16.81 17.88 20.24
CA VAL A 31 17.51 16.98 21.16
C VAL A 31 18.90 16.63 20.60
N ARG A 32 19.97 16.93 21.36
CA ARG A 32 21.35 16.70 20.89
C ARG A 32 21.86 15.27 21.06
N HIS A 33 21.38 14.55 22.08
CA HIS A 33 21.71 13.14 22.30
C HIS A 33 20.84 12.24 21.41
N ALA A 34 21.28 11.00 21.10
CA ALA A 34 20.58 10.04 20.24
C ALA A 34 20.42 10.46 18.76
N LYS A 35 21.39 11.20 18.20
CA LYS A 35 21.35 11.65 16.80
C LYS A 35 21.25 10.48 15.80
N ASP A 36 21.98 9.40 16.04
CA ASP A 36 22.00 8.21 15.18
C ASP A 36 20.65 7.49 15.18
N ASP A 37 20.14 7.13 16.37
CA ASP A 37 18.84 6.49 16.56
C ASP A 37 17.70 7.26 15.84
N LYS A 38 17.69 8.60 15.97
CA LYS A 38 16.69 9.45 15.29
C LYS A 38 16.81 9.42 13.78
N ALA A 39 18.03 9.55 13.25
CA ALA A 39 18.28 9.56 11.83
C ALA A 39 17.85 8.22 11.21
N ARG A 40 18.22 7.11 11.86
CA ARG A 40 17.87 5.75 11.41
C ARG A 40 16.37 5.50 11.47
N LEU A 41 15.70 5.90 12.54
CA LEU A 41 14.25 5.75 12.65
C LEU A 41 13.50 6.61 11.63
N SER A 42 13.93 7.86 11.43
CA SER A 42 13.37 8.77 10.44
C SER A 42 13.55 8.24 9.01
N GLN A 43 14.72 7.68 8.71
CA GLN A 43 15.00 7.07 7.41
C GLN A 43 14.06 5.88 7.13
N GLU A 44 13.90 4.97 8.09
CA GLU A 44 13.04 3.80 7.90
C GLU A 44 11.56 4.16 7.84
N ALA A 45 11.11 5.16 8.62
CA ALA A 45 9.77 5.73 8.45
C ALA A 45 9.57 6.35 7.06
N THR A 46 10.60 6.98 6.50
CA THR A 46 10.58 7.54 5.14
C THR A 46 10.50 6.46 4.07
N HIS A 47 11.22 5.35 4.22
CA HIS A 47 11.11 4.20 3.32
C HIS A 47 9.69 3.63 3.32
N LEU A 48 9.10 3.45 4.51
CA LEU A 48 7.72 2.98 4.64
C LEU A 48 6.73 3.96 4.00
N HIS A 49 6.90 5.27 4.25
CA HIS A 49 6.06 6.32 3.66
C HIS A 49 6.11 6.27 2.13
N LEU A 50 7.29 6.10 1.53
CA LEU A 50 7.43 5.98 0.08
C LEU A 50 6.73 4.73 -0.47
N ALA A 51 6.86 3.59 0.19
CA ALA A 51 6.17 2.37 -0.21
C ALA A 51 4.64 2.53 -0.15
N LEU A 52 4.12 3.16 0.91
CA LEU A 52 2.70 3.47 1.06
C LEU A 52 2.21 4.47 0.00
N LYS A 53 3.00 5.50 -0.32
CA LYS A 53 2.66 6.47 -1.36
C LYS A 53 2.62 5.82 -2.73
N ASN A 54 3.58 4.97 -3.05
CA ASN A 54 3.56 4.21 -4.30
C ASN A 54 2.33 3.29 -4.37
N ALA A 55 1.93 2.68 -3.24
CA ALA A 55 0.70 1.91 -3.18
C ALA A 55 -0.55 2.79 -3.43
N ASP A 56 -0.61 3.98 -2.84
CA ASP A 56 -1.69 4.96 -3.06
C ASP A 56 -1.78 5.39 -4.53
N ASP A 57 -0.65 5.77 -5.15
CA ASP A 57 -0.59 6.17 -6.56
C ASP A 57 -1.13 5.04 -7.48
N LEU A 58 -0.77 3.79 -7.18
CA LEU A 58 -1.27 2.62 -7.92
C LEU A 58 -2.75 2.32 -7.65
N LEU A 59 -3.24 2.51 -6.42
CA LEU A 59 -4.64 2.35 -6.04
C LEU A 59 -5.56 3.44 -6.62
N ASN A 60 -4.99 4.56 -7.04
CA ASN A 60 -5.68 5.61 -7.78
C ASN A 60 -5.49 5.50 -9.30
N GLY A 61 -4.73 4.51 -9.77
CA GLY A 61 -4.40 4.29 -11.18
C GLY A 61 -5.36 3.34 -11.94
N PRO A 62 -5.04 3.05 -13.22
CA PRO A 62 -5.88 2.24 -14.11
C PRO A 62 -6.11 0.81 -13.63
N GLN A 63 -5.17 0.25 -12.85
CA GLN A 63 -5.22 -1.13 -12.33
C GLN A 63 -5.76 -1.20 -10.89
N SER A 64 -6.40 -0.12 -10.42
CA SER A 64 -6.86 0.02 -9.04
C SER A 64 -7.81 -1.07 -8.59
N ALA A 65 -8.70 -1.57 -9.44
CA ALA A 65 -9.70 -2.58 -9.06
C ALA A 65 -9.06 -3.86 -8.49
N ARG A 66 -7.97 -4.33 -9.10
CA ARG A 66 -7.26 -5.53 -8.67
C ARG A 66 -6.52 -5.31 -7.36
N LEU A 67 -5.81 -4.19 -7.25
CA LEU A 67 -5.06 -3.81 -6.05
C LEU A 67 -5.98 -3.55 -4.86
N LYS A 68 -7.12 -2.89 -5.09
CA LYS A 68 -8.15 -2.65 -4.08
C LYS A 68 -8.72 -3.97 -3.53
N GLY A 69 -8.76 -5.04 -4.32
CA GLY A 69 -9.15 -6.37 -3.86
C GLY A 69 -8.05 -7.17 -3.14
N SER A 70 -6.81 -6.64 -3.06
CA SER A 70 -5.65 -7.38 -2.54
C SER A 70 -5.69 -7.56 -1.03
N ARG A 71 -5.88 -8.81 -0.58
CA ARG A 71 -5.86 -9.16 0.85
C ARG A 71 -4.48 -8.97 1.46
N ALA A 72 -3.42 -9.27 0.72
CA ALA A 72 -2.04 -9.13 1.20
C ALA A 72 -1.72 -7.65 1.47
N LEU A 73 -2.10 -6.77 0.54
CA LEU A 73 -1.91 -5.34 0.70
C LEU A 73 -2.69 -4.80 1.90
N PHE A 74 -3.96 -5.20 2.07
CA PHE A 74 -4.76 -4.80 3.24
C PHE A 74 -4.10 -5.17 4.57
N VAL A 75 -3.60 -6.40 4.69
CA VAL A 75 -2.94 -6.88 5.92
C VAL A 75 -1.63 -6.12 6.16
N ALA A 76 -0.82 -5.92 5.12
CA ALA A 76 0.43 -5.17 5.22
C ALA A 76 0.20 -3.71 5.66
N THR A 77 -0.81 -3.05 5.09
CA THR A 77 -1.20 -1.69 5.49
C THR A 77 -1.71 -1.63 6.92
N GLY A 78 -2.56 -2.57 7.35
CA GLY A 78 -3.04 -2.62 8.74
C GLY A 78 -1.92 -2.84 9.77
N ASN A 79 -0.94 -3.69 9.45
CA ASN A 79 0.24 -3.86 10.30
C ASN A 79 1.09 -2.58 10.37
N SER A 80 1.23 -1.89 9.25
CA SER A 80 1.93 -0.60 9.15
C SER A 80 1.26 0.46 10.02
N GLU A 81 -0.08 0.54 9.94
CA GLU A 81 -0.88 1.45 10.77
C GLU A 81 -0.64 1.21 12.25
N ALA A 82 -0.74 -0.04 12.72
CA ALA A 82 -0.55 -0.38 14.13
C ALA A 82 0.85 0.01 14.63
N GLN A 83 1.89 -0.25 13.85
CA GLN A 83 3.27 0.12 14.19
C GLN A 83 3.47 1.64 14.21
N LEU A 84 2.93 2.36 13.23
CA LEU A 84 3.05 3.81 13.15
C LEU A 84 2.26 4.53 14.24
N ARG A 85 1.07 4.04 14.61
CA ARG A 85 0.28 4.62 15.72
C ARG A 85 1.02 4.48 17.05
N LEU A 86 1.54 3.28 17.33
CA LEU A 86 2.36 3.06 18.52
C LEU A 86 3.57 4.01 18.55
N LEU A 87 4.26 4.16 17.42
CA LEU A 87 5.40 5.06 17.31
C LEU A 87 5.01 6.53 17.51
N ASP A 88 3.91 6.97 16.90
CA ASP A 88 3.42 8.35 17.03
C ASP A 88 3.01 8.67 18.47
N GLU A 89 2.29 7.77 19.15
CA GLU A 89 1.93 7.90 20.56
C GLU A 89 3.16 8.01 21.47
N LEU A 90 4.17 7.16 21.24
CA LEU A 90 5.42 7.20 22.01
C LEU A 90 6.20 8.50 21.74
N LEU A 91 6.28 8.94 20.49
CA LEU A 91 6.90 10.21 20.10
C LEU A 91 6.18 11.41 20.72
N ALA A 92 4.84 11.39 20.76
CA ALA A 92 4.03 12.42 21.39
C ALA A 92 4.25 12.46 22.92
N SER A 93 4.40 11.30 23.57
CA SER A 93 4.64 11.22 25.02
C SER A 93 5.96 11.86 25.47
N GLY A 94 6.99 11.88 24.63
CA GLY A 94 8.26 12.55 24.90
C GLY A 94 8.20 14.09 24.77
N GLN A 95 7.11 14.62 24.18
CA GLN A 95 6.83 16.04 24.11
C GLN A 95 6.09 16.42 25.41
N THR A 96 6.80 16.98 26.39
CA THR A 96 6.15 17.30 27.67
C THR A 96 5.12 18.42 27.49
N THR A 97 3.84 18.09 27.39
CA THR A 97 2.75 19.07 27.38
C THR A 97 2.53 19.61 28.79
N LYS A 98 3.31 20.61 29.21
CA LYS A 98 2.98 21.38 30.42
C LYS A 98 1.91 22.41 30.08
N SER A 99 0.65 22.09 30.36
CA SER A 99 -0.40 23.09 30.51
C SER A 99 -0.04 24.01 31.69
N GLY A 100 0.23 25.28 31.42
CA GLY A 100 0.46 26.29 32.47
C GLY A 100 1.83 26.97 32.43
N ARG A 101 1.82 28.22 31.96
CA ARG A 101 2.77 29.34 32.20
C ARG A 101 4.15 28.96 32.77
N LYS A 102 5.02 28.39 31.93
CA LYS A 102 6.44 28.74 31.71
C LYS A 102 7.06 27.60 30.90
N ALA A 103 7.06 27.75 29.57
CA ALA A 103 7.81 26.89 28.68
C ALA A 103 9.31 27.08 29.00
N SER A 104 9.93 26.08 29.63
CA SER A 104 11.39 25.98 29.68
C SER A 104 11.87 25.51 28.32
N LEU A 105 13.02 26.02 27.87
CA LEU A 105 13.63 25.72 26.57
C LEU A 105 14.13 24.26 26.41
N ASP A 106 13.81 23.37 27.37
CA ASP A 106 14.20 21.95 27.41
C ASP A 106 12.97 21.01 27.48
N ALA A 107 11.93 21.26 26.68
CA ALA A 107 10.65 20.56 26.79
C ALA A 107 10.56 19.20 26.06
N MET A 108 11.50 18.89 25.15
CA MET A 108 11.54 17.65 24.39
C MET A 108 12.64 16.73 24.93
N LYS A 109 12.23 15.53 25.38
CA LYS A 109 13.17 14.46 25.75
C LYS A 109 12.93 13.28 24.83
N TRP A 110 14.00 12.75 24.25
CA TRP A 110 13.92 11.54 23.44
C TRP A 110 13.33 10.39 24.28
N PRO A 111 12.17 9.81 23.90
CA PRO A 111 11.42 8.91 24.78
C PRO A 111 11.91 7.45 24.73
N PHE A 112 12.88 7.12 23.87
CA PHE A 112 13.27 5.74 23.60
C PHE A 112 14.67 5.39 24.13
N GLN A 113 14.81 4.12 24.48
CA GLN A 113 16.11 3.45 24.56
C GLN A 113 16.54 2.95 23.17
N SER A 114 17.84 2.88 22.90
CA SER A 114 18.34 2.42 21.59
C SER A 114 17.81 1.04 21.18
N LYS A 115 17.66 0.09 22.13
CA LYS A 115 17.06 -1.23 21.85
C LYS A 115 15.59 -1.16 21.40
N GLU A 116 14.82 -0.20 21.93
CA GLU A 116 13.43 0.03 21.51
C GLU A 116 13.40 0.61 20.10
N VAL A 117 14.32 1.53 19.79
CA VAL A 117 14.49 2.10 18.45
C VAL A 117 14.82 1.00 17.43
N GLU A 118 15.73 0.08 17.76
CA GLU A 118 16.00 -1.08 16.90
C GLU A 118 14.75 -1.90 16.63
N THR A 119 13.95 -2.17 17.66
CA THR A 119 12.72 -2.96 17.53
C THR A 119 11.71 -2.27 16.62
N LEU A 120 11.55 -0.95 16.78
CA LEU A 120 10.69 -0.12 15.94
C LEU A 120 11.17 -0.10 14.48
N ILE A 121 12.47 0.10 14.25
CA ILE A 121 13.09 0.04 12.92
C ILE A 121 12.81 -1.30 12.24
N HIS A 122 13.01 -2.42 12.95
CA HIS A 122 12.72 -3.74 12.41
C HIS A 122 11.24 -3.90 12.07
N GLY A 123 10.33 -3.36 12.89
CA GLY A 123 8.89 -3.35 12.63
C GLY A 123 8.54 -2.59 11.34
N LEU A 124 9.05 -1.37 11.19
CA LEU A 124 8.81 -0.54 10.00
C LEU A 124 9.40 -1.15 8.72
N ARG A 125 10.60 -1.74 8.81
CA ARG A 125 11.22 -2.43 7.68
C ARG A 125 10.39 -3.63 7.22
N ARG A 126 9.94 -4.47 8.15
CA ARG A 126 9.04 -5.60 7.83
C ARG A 126 7.75 -5.15 7.16
N CYS A 127 7.19 -4.02 7.59
CA CYS A 127 6.01 -3.43 6.96
C CYS A 127 6.30 -2.98 5.52
N THR A 128 7.43 -2.31 5.31
CA THR A 128 7.89 -1.85 3.99
C THR A 128 8.09 -3.02 3.02
N GLU A 129 8.73 -4.09 3.49
CA GLU A 129 8.94 -5.32 2.73
C GLU A 129 7.61 -6.01 2.39
N ALA A 130 6.68 -6.08 3.35
CA ALA A 130 5.37 -6.70 3.14
C ALA A 130 4.52 -5.94 2.10
N ILE A 131 4.51 -4.61 2.15
CA ILE A 131 3.83 -3.78 1.13
C ILE A 131 4.46 -4.01 -0.24
N SER A 132 5.79 -3.94 -0.32
CA SER A 132 6.52 -4.12 -1.58
C SER A 132 6.27 -5.50 -2.19
N LEU A 133 6.26 -6.55 -1.37
CA LEU A 133 5.95 -7.91 -1.81
C LEU A 133 4.50 -8.05 -2.29
N ALA A 134 3.54 -7.48 -1.57
CA ALA A 134 2.14 -7.51 -1.97
C ALA A 134 1.95 -6.84 -3.35
N LEU A 135 2.55 -5.67 -3.54
CA LEU A 135 2.53 -4.97 -4.83
C LEU A 135 3.19 -5.78 -5.96
N GLN A 136 4.32 -6.44 -5.69
CA GLN A 136 4.99 -7.30 -6.68
C GLN A 136 4.16 -8.52 -7.08
N VAL A 137 3.48 -9.15 -6.11
CA VAL A 137 2.55 -10.27 -6.40
C VAL A 137 1.41 -9.79 -7.29
N ASP A 138 0.79 -8.66 -6.95
CA ASP A 138 -0.30 -8.10 -7.75
C ASP A 138 0.17 -7.71 -9.16
N GLN A 139 1.35 -7.11 -9.28
CA GLN A 139 1.96 -6.76 -10.57
C GLN A 139 2.27 -8.01 -11.41
N THR A 140 2.84 -9.06 -10.83
CA THR A 140 3.11 -10.32 -11.52
C THR A 140 1.82 -10.92 -12.07
N ALA A 141 0.75 -10.84 -11.27
CA ALA A 141 -0.53 -11.37 -11.66
C ALA A 141 -1.17 -10.55 -12.80
N ILE A 142 -0.90 -9.23 -12.90
CA ILE A 142 -1.27 -8.38 -14.04
C ILE A 142 -0.49 -8.77 -15.29
N ILE A 143 0.82 -8.99 -15.17
CA ILE A 143 1.66 -9.40 -16.30
C ILE A 143 1.18 -10.73 -16.88
N LEU A 144 0.82 -11.70 -16.03
CA LEU A 144 0.26 -12.98 -16.48
C LEU A 144 -1.10 -12.83 -17.19
N ASP A 145 -1.97 -11.93 -16.73
CA ASP A 145 -3.26 -11.64 -17.40
C ASP A 145 -3.03 -11.02 -18.79
N ILE A 146 -2.07 -10.11 -18.92
CA ILE A 146 -1.70 -9.50 -20.20
C ILE A 146 -1.12 -10.54 -21.16
N ASP A 147 -0.24 -11.42 -20.68
CA ASP A 147 0.33 -12.51 -21.49
C ASP A 147 -0.77 -13.44 -22.00
N GLN A 148 -1.70 -13.84 -21.12
CA GLN A 148 -2.84 -14.67 -21.51
C GLN A 148 -3.70 -13.99 -22.57
N ARG A 149 -4.06 -12.71 -22.40
CA ARG A 149 -4.84 -11.96 -23.41
C ARG A 149 -4.10 -11.88 -24.73
N THR A 150 -2.81 -11.57 -24.69
CA THR A 150 -1.97 -11.48 -25.89
C THR A 150 -1.86 -12.83 -26.62
N ALA A 151 -1.80 -13.94 -25.89
CA ALA A 151 -1.81 -15.27 -26.47
C ALA A 151 -3.16 -15.60 -27.12
N LEU A 152 -4.27 -15.25 -26.47
CA LEU A 152 -5.63 -15.43 -27.01
C LEU A 152 -5.85 -14.59 -28.27
N ASP A 153 -5.38 -13.35 -28.31
CA ASP A 153 -5.50 -12.45 -29.47
C ASP A 153 -4.73 -12.96 -30.71
N ARG A 154 -3.77 -13.87 -30.52
CA ARG A 154 -3.01 -14.49 -31.61
C ARG A 154 -3.65 -15.77 -32.13
N LEU A 155 -4.69 -16.29 -31.47
CA LEU A 155 -5.35 -17.50 -31.94
C LEU A 155 -6.07 -17.21 -33.26
N PRO A 156 -5.85 -18.02 -34.31
CA PRO A 156 -6.60 -17.87 -35.53
C PRO A 156 -8.08 -18.13 -35.25
N VAL A 157 -8.95 -17.32 -35.84
CA VAL A 157 -10.38 -17.62 -35.84
C VAL A 157 -10.58 -18.88 -36.68
N ALA A 158 -11.15 -19.92 -36.07
CA ALA A 158 -11.46 -21.15 -36.79
C ALA A 158 -12.49 -20.86 -37.89
N GLU A 159 -12.32 -21.49 -39.06
CA GLU A 159 -13.27 -21.40 -40.16
C GLU A 159 -14.66 -21.84 -39.67
N GLY A 160 -15.70 -21.06 -39.97
CA GLY A 160 -17.06 -21.31 -39.45
C GLY A 160 -17.36 -20.72 -38.06
N ALA A 161 -16.34 -20.36 -37.27
CA ALA A 161 -16.55 -19.95 -35.87
C ALA A 161 -16.90 -18.47 -35.68
N SER A 162 -16.71 -17.62 -36.69
CA SER A 162 -17.15 -16.22 -36.62
C SER A 162 -18.68 -16.14 -36.65
N TYR A 163 -19.24 -15.18 -35.91
CA TYR A 163 -20.64 -14.81 -36.07
C TYR A 163 -20.92 -14.45 -37.54
N ASP A 164 -21.97 -15.04 -38.12
CA ASP A 164 -22.31 -14.95 -39.54
C ASP A 164 -21.20 -15.40 -40.52
N SER A 165 -20.42 -16.42 -40.16
CA SER A 165 -19.47 -17.03 -41.09
C SER A 165 -20.15 -17.55 -42.36
N HIS A 166 -19.66 -17.13 -43.53
CA HIS A 166 -20.10 -17.67 -44.82
C HIS A 166 -19.88 -19.18 -44.95
N ALA A 167 -18.88 -19.75 -44.24
CA ALA A 167 -18.67 -21.20 -44.24
C ALA A 167 -19.88 -21.97 -43.67
N GLU A 168 -20.72 -21.32 -42.85
CA GLU A 168 -21.94 -21.88 -42.25
C GLU A 168 -23.21 -21.59 -43.06
N GLU A 169 -23.11 -20.96 -44.24
CA GLU A 169 -24.28 -20.55 -45.06
C GLU A 169 -25.18 -21.74 -45.45
N HIS A 170 -24.59 -22.94 -45.58
CA HIS A 170 -25.31 -24.16 -45.95
C HIS A 170 -25.82 -24.96 -44.73
N ASN A 171 -25.44 -24.56 -43.51
CA ASN A 171 -25.85 -25.22 -42.28
C ASN A 171 -27.16 -24.60 -41.76
N GLN A 172 -27.91 -25.39 -40.99
CA GLN A 172 -29.15 -24.90 -40.39
C GLN A 172 -28.84 -23.83 -39.34
N THR A 173 -29.31 -22.61 -39.57
CA THR A 173 -29.23 -21.53 -38.61
C THR A 173 -30.19 -21.77 -37.44
N CYS A 174 -29.76 -21.36 -36.24
CA CYS A 174 -30.64 -21.35 -35.08
C CYS A 174 -31.80 -20.39 -35.30
N LEU A 175 -33.02 -20.79 -34.92
CA LEU A 175 -34.21 -19.93 -34.97
C LEU A 175 -33.99 -18.69 -34.09
N GLN A 176 -34.55 -17.55 -34.50
CA GLN A 176 -34.59 -16.36 -33.65
C GLN A 176 -35.16 -16.74 -32.26
N ASN A 177 -34.43 -16.38 -31.20
CA ASN A 177 -34.71 -16.69 -29.79
C ASN A 177 -34.30 -18.10 -29.29
N THR A 178 -33.53 -18.87 -30.06
CA THR A 178 -32.84 -20.06 -29.50
C THR A 178 -31.43 -19.69 -29.03
N ARG A 179 -31.03 -20.17 -27.84
CA ARG A 179 -29.71 -19.92 -27.20
C ARG A 179 -29.38 -18.47 -26.82
N VAL A 180 -30.38 -17.66 -26.45
CA VAL A 180 -30.18 -16.28 -25.96
C VAL A 180 -29.69 -16.18 -24.50
N ASP A 181 -29.82 -17.24 -23.70
CA ASP A 181 -29.56 -17.20 -22.25
C ASP A 181 -28.13 -17.58 -21.82
N LEU A 182 -27.18 -17.72 -22.76
CA LEU A 182 -25.82 -18.20 -22.48
C LEU A 182 -24.74 -17.09 -22.43
N LEU A 183 -25.12 -15.83 -22.22
CA LEU A 183 -24.20 -14.70 -22.08
C LEU A 183 -24.13 -14.19 -20.64
#